data_AF-A0AAE9MVK7-F1
#
_entry.id   AF-A0AAE9MVK7-F1
#
_cell.length_a   1.000
_cell.length_b   1.000
_cell.length_c   1.000
_cell.angle_alpha   90.00
_cell.angle_beta   90.00
_cell.angle_gamma   90.00
#
_symmetry.space_group_name_H-M   'P 1'
#
loop_
_entity.id
_entity.type
_entity.pdbx_description
1 polymer ?
#
loop_
_entity_poly.entity_id
_entity_poly.type
_entity_poly.pdbx_seq_one_letter_code
_entity_poly.pdbx_strand_id
1 'polypeptide(L)'
;MLTEQSIIDFIGKYEYDIRESHNGRWIDQKCTPDVLSFIADCIYFYAAENPNKEFCTQDIWFSDYAVQNTESVFKKLSPKQNAAKNEYDKFFQQPMKLLANSQVLLERKQGSKNIFKVNNLDILEYIAISEKNALKFLYRYIRKVLQDSGIYYDFENFFQSQKNAIGNKDKLQFEYNKLKQKFYDFTHSYTKIKKDLECGRIFTKVINPLAYFHNAFGTEGGYVSSDVITFDVLMYNRNNFRDVYANKPKGITRKVYASEHHVEVNEKYYDYQSSKAKRFLKMFNEQYRKGITEHLEEAHLKDAAIHIHHIFPKALYPEICAYLENLIALTPTQHFNYAHPNGRTQEINVEYQKLLLLSKADRIKENLEDSYTEKVERIYEFPKFLHVLSVGFDDDEVENISNMDFIAVMNAINLHYANIS
;
A
#
# COMPACT_ATOMS: atom_id res chain seq x y z
N MET A 1 5.18 -6.57 -15.20
CA MET A 1 4.64 -5.46 -14.40
C MET A 1 5.67 -4.37 -14.43
N LEU A 2 5.32 -3.14 -14.08
CA LEU A 2 6.33 -2.09 -14.03
C LEU A 2 7.27 -2.32 -12.86
N THR A 3 8.56 -2.13 -13.10
CA THR A 3 9.58 -2.06 -12.05
C THR A 3 9.64 -0.64 -11.50
N GLU A 4 10.26 -0.48 -10.34
CA GLU A 4 10.51 0.85 -9.77
C GLU A 4 11.28 1.78 -10.74
N GLN A 5 12.25 1.27 -11.51
CA GLN A 5 12.96 2.05 -12.52
C GLN A 5 12.02 2.59 -13.62
N SER A 6 11.01 1.80 -14.01
CA SER A 6 10.01 2.23 -14.98
C SER A 6 9.22 3.46 -14.50
N ILE A 7 9.00 3.57 -13.18
CA ILE A 7 8.34 4.72 -12.55
C ILE A 7 9.24 5.95 -12.58
N ILE A 8 10.53 5.77 -12.28
CA ILE A 8 11.53 6.84 -12.34
C ILE A 8 11.63 7.38 -13.76
N ASP A 9 11.73 6.50 -14.76
CA ASP A 9 11.82 6.89 -16.17
C ASP A 9 10.57 7.61 -16.65
N PHE A 10 9.37 7.18 -16.19
CA PHE A 10 8.13 7.87 -16.51
C PHE A 10 8.08 9.29 -15.93
N ILE A 11 8.36 9.43 -14.64
CA ILE A 11 8.35 10.73 -13.94
C ILE A 11 9.44 11.65 -14.51
N GLY A 12 10.61 11.11 -14.86
CA GLY A 12 11.72 11.87 -15.41
C GLY A 12 11.47 12.52 -16.78
N LYS A 13 10.41 12.13 -17.50
CA LYS A 13 10.05 12.69 -18.81
C LYS A 13 9.46 14.10 -18.74
N TYR A 14 9.06 14.56 -17.56
CA TYR A 14 8.29 15.79 -17.39
C TYR A 14 8.96 16.75 -16.41
N GLU A 15 8.62 18.02 -16.59
CA GLU A 15 9.04 19.14 -15.74
C GLU A 15 7.88 19.52 -14.81
N TYR A 16 8.14 19.58 -13.51
CA TYR A 16 7.12 19.82 -12.50
C TYR A 16 7.39 21.05 -11.63
N ASP A 17 8.23 21.99 -12.09
CA ASP A 17 8.50 23.23 -11.38
C ASP A 17 7.21 24.01 -11.04
N ILE A 18 6.94 24.16 -9.74
CA ILE A 18 5.77 24.89 -9.23
C ILE A 18 5.93 26.40 -9.44
N ARG A 19 7.16 26.90 -9.55
CA ARG A 19 7.46 28.31 -9.83
C ARG A 19 6.97 28.72 -11.22
N GLU A 20 6.98 27.78 -12.16
CA GLU A 20 6.51 27.97 -13.54
C GLU A 20 5.01 27.63 -13.67
N SER A 21 4.58 26.49 -13.15
CA SER A 21 3.19 26.04 -13.31
C SER A 21 2.19 26.78 -12.43
N HIS A 22 2.66 27.38 -11.33
CA HIS A 22 1.86 27.97 -10.25
C HIS A 22 0.78 27.03 -9.66
N ASN A 23 0.90 25.72 -9.90
CA ASN A 23 -0.12 24.75 -9.53
C ASN A 23 -0.02 24.39 -8.05
N GLY A 24 -0.80 25.05 -7.19
CA GLY A 24 -0.91 24.68 -5.77
C GLY A 24 -1.64 23.36 -5.49
N ARG A 25 -2.18 22.68 -6.51
CA ARG A 25 -2.96 21.43 -6.39
C ARG A 25 -2.23 20.23 -7.00
N TRP A 26 -0.90 20.28 -7.03
CA TRP A 26 -0.03 19.18 -7.46
C TRP A 26 -0.07 17.98 -6.50
N ILE A 27 -0.38 18.23 -5.22
CA ILE A 27 -0.72 17.26 -4.17
C ILE A 27 -1.62 17.94 -3.14
N ASP A 28 -2.45 17.18 -2.45
CA ASP A 28 -3.46 17.73 -1.53
C ASP A 28 -3.77 16.75 -0.37
N GLN A 29 -4.59 17.17 0.59
CA GLN A 29 -4.78 16.49 1.88
C GLN A 29 -5.17 15.00 1.78
N LYS A 30 -5.94 14.61 0.77
CA LYS A 30 -6.44 13.23 0.58
C LYS A 30 -5.48 12.33 -0.20
N CYS A 31 -4.31 12.83 -0.61
CA CYS A 31 -3.32 12.06 -1.36
C CYS A 31 -2.45 11.18 -0.43
N THR A 32 -3.09 10.23 0.27
CA THR A 32 -2.39 9.16 1.00
C THR A 32 -2.21 7.93 0.11
N PRO A 33 -1.29 7.00 0.45
CA PRO A 33 -1.04 5.84 -0.40
C PRO A 33 -2.28 4.95 -0.62
N ASP A 34 -3.04 4.68 0.44
CA ASP A 34 -4.29 3.91 0.39
C ASP A 34 -5.38 4.57 -0.46
N VAL A 35 -5.58 5.87 -0.30
CA VAL A 35 -6.56 6.62 -1.09
C VAL A 35 -6.12 6.71 -2.55
N LEU A 36 -4.86 7.04 -2.82
CA LEU A 36 -4.35 7.11 -4.19
C LEU A 36 -4.47 5.75 -4.90
N SER A 37 -4.09 4.67 -4.22
CA SER A 37 -4.20 3.32 -4.77
C SER A 37 -5.65 2.92 -5.02
N PHE A 38 -6.57 3.24 -4.11
CA PHE A 38 -8.00 2.98 -4.30
C PHE A 38 -8.60 3.77 -5.48
N ILE A 39 -8.28 5.05 -5.60
CA ILE A 39 -8.79 5.88 -6.69
C ILE A 39 -8.20 5.44 -8.03
N ALA A 40 -6.91 5.09 -8.07
CA ALA A 40 -6.30 4.51 -9.26
C ALA A 40 -6.99 3.20 -9.66
N ASP A 41 -7.34 2.35 -8.69
CA ASP A 41 -8.07 1.10 -8.93
C ASP A 41 -9.45 1.33 -9.54
N CYS A 42 -10.21 2.29 -9.00
CA CYS A 42 -11.51 2.68 -9.56
C CYS A 42 -11.38 3.18 -11.02
N ILE A 43 -10.37 4.00 -11.31
CA ILE A 43 -10.14 4.54 -12.65
C ILE A 43 -9.68 3.42 -13.60
N TYR A 44 -8.83 2.51 -13.15
CA TYR A 44 -8.35 1.38 -13.93
C TYR A 44 -9.51 0.49 -14.41
N PHE A 45 -10.41 0.08 -13.50
CA PHE A 45 -11.58 -0.71 -13.87
C PHE A 45 -12.54 0.05 -14.77
N TYR A 46 -12.79 1.33 -14.49
CA TYR A 46 -13.60 2.16 -15.37
C TYR A 46 -13.01 2.24 -16.79
N ALA A 47 -11.68 2.42 -16.91
CA ALA A 47 -10.99 2.52 -18.18
C ALA A 47 -10.94 1.19 -18.94
N ALA A 48 -10.93 0.05 -18.24
CA ALA A 48 -11.03 -1.27 -18.85
C ALA A 48 -12.40 -1.49 -19.53
N GLU A 49 -13.48 -1.04 -18.90
CA GLU A 49 -14.84 -1.07 -19.48
C GLU A 49 -15.08 0.03 -20.52
N ASN A 50 -14.36 1.14 -20.41
CA ASN A 50 -14.50 2.31 -21.26
C ASN A 50 -13.17 2.76 -21.89
N PRO A 51 -12.57 1.93 -22.78
CA PRO A 51 -11.26 2.24 -23.35
C PRO A 51 -11.24 3.61 -24.04
N ASN A 52 -10.20 4.40 -23.75
CA ASN A 52 -9.95 5.72 -24.32
C ASN A 52 -11.02 6.80 -24.10
N LYS A 53 -12.03 6.56 -23.24
CA LYS A 53 -13.04 7.58 -22.93
C LYS A 53 -12.52 8.63 -21.96
N GLU A 54 -13.02 9.84 -22.14
CA GLU A 54 -12.90 10.90 -21.14
C GLU A 54 -13.94 10.73 -20.04
N PHE A 55 -13.61 11.17 -18.83
CA PHE A 55 -14.48 11.07 -17.66
C PHE A 55 -14.27 12.26 -16.73
N CYS A 56 -15.30 12.61 -15.97
CA CYS A 56 -15.19 13.50 -14.83
C CYS A 56 -15.16 12.70 -13.53
N THR A 57 -14.92 13.37 -12.41
CA THR A 57 -14.97 12.76 -11.07
C THR A 57 -16.28 12.00 -10.84
N GLN A 58 -17.39 12.49 -11.41
CA GLN A 58 -18.70 11.87 -11.23
C GLN A 58 -18.87 10.54 -11.97
N ASP A 59 -18.15 10.33 -13.07
CA ASP A 59 -18.25 9.06 -13.80
C ASP A 59 -17.53 7.94 -13.05
N ILE A 60 -16.46 8.27 -12.32
CA ILE A 60 -15.66 7.28 -11.57
C ILE A 60 -16.38 6.83 -10.31
N TRP A 61 -16.79 7.73 -9.42
CA TRP A 61 -17.41 7.33 -8.15
C TRP A 61 -18.83 6.73 -8.29
N PHE A 62 -19.51 6.93 -9.42
CA PHE A 62 -20.79 6.29 -9.73
C PHE A 62 -20.63 4.98 -10.53
N SER A 63 -19.40 4.60 -10.88
CA SER A 63 -19.15 3.29 -11.47
C SER A 63 -19.53 2.17 -10.49
N ASP A 64 -20.02 1.05 -11.01
CA ASP A 64 -20.45 -0.07 -10.18
C ASP A 64 -19.33 -0.56 -9.26
N TYR A 65 -18.10 -0.62 -9.78
CA TYR A 65 -16.91 -0.96 -8.99
C TYR A 65 -16.67 0.02 -7.84
N ALA A 66 -16.72 1.33 -8.10
CA ALA A 66 -16.50 2.32 -7.05
C ALA A 66 -17.64 2.29 -6.03
N VAL A 67 -18.90 2.18 -6.44
CA VAL A 67 -20.04 2.16 -5.51
C VAL A 67 -19.96 0.96 -4.57
N GLN A 68 -19.64 -0.23 -5.09
CA GLN A 68 -19.51 -1.45 -4.28
C GLN A 68 -18.37 -1.36 -3.26
N ASN A 69 -17.25 -0.72 -3.63
CA ASN A 69 -16.04 -0.70 -2.82
C ASN A 69 -15.88 0.57 -1.95
N THR A 70 -16.48 1.71 -2.30
CA THR A 70 -16.25 2.99 -1.60
C THR A 70 -16.90 3.01 -0.22
N GLU A 71 -18.17 2.59 -0.10
CA GLU A 71 -18.86 2.47 1.19
C GLU A 71 -18.13 1.48 2.10
N SER A 72 -17.66 0.39 1.50
CA SER A 72 -16.93 -0.70 2.13
C SER A 72 -15.56 -0.29 2.67
N VAL A 73 -14.78 0.47 1.89
CA VAL A 73 -13.38 0.76 2.21
C VAL A 73 -13.24 1.95 3.17
N PHE A 74 -14.10 2.97 3.07
CA PHE A 74 -13.92 4.22 3.84
C PHE A 74 -15.01 4.50 4.87
N LYS A 75 -15.94 3.54 5.12
CA LYS A 75 -17.12 3.69 6.01
C LYS A 75 -17.92 4.98 5.73
N LYS A 76 -17.85 5.50 4.50
CA LYS A 76 -18.55 6.73 4.12
C LYS A 76 -19.97 6.41 3.66
N LEU A 77 -20.93 7.24 4.08
CA LEU A 77 -22.33 7.16 3.65
C LEU A 77 -22.43 7.15 2.13
N SER A 78 -23.42 6.48 1.56
CA SER A 78 -23.61 6.39 0.11
C SER A 78 -23.54 7.75 -0.59
N PRO A 79 -22.90 7.87 -1.77
CA PRO A 79 -22.97 9.07 -2.63
C PRO A 79 -24.39 9.55 -2.91
N LYS A 80 -25.38 8.65 -2.80
CA LYS A 80 -26.81 8.93 -2.97
C LYS A 80 -27.42 9.76 -1.85
N GLN A 81 -26.73 9.94 -0.72
CA GLN A 81 -27.13 10.83 0.36
C GLN A 81 -26.53 12.23 0.12
N ASN A 82 -27.37 13.20 -0.24
CA ASN A 82 -26.98 14.56 -0.64
C ASN A 82 -26.01 15.28 0.33
N ALA A 83 -25.98 14.92 1.61
CA ALA A 83 -25.12 15.52 2.63
C ALA A 83 -23.62 15.19 2.45
N ALA A 84 -23.25 14.10 1.77
CA ALA A 84 -21.85 13.65 1.65
C ALA A 84 -21.13 14.12 0.37
N LYS A 85 -21.87 14.68 -0.59
CA LYS A 85 -21.38 14.98 -1.96
C LYS A 85 -20.10 15.82 -1.99
N ASN A 86 -20.03 16.88 -1.19
CA ASN A 86 -18.86 17.77 -1.16
C ASN A 86 -17.60 17.11 -0.58
N GLU A 87 -17.76 16.14 0.33
CA GLU A 87 -16.63 15.44 0.93
C GLU A 87 -16.08 14.37 -0.02
N TYR A 88 -16.96 13.70 -0.74
CA TYR A 88 -16.60 12.76 -1.78
C TYR A 88 -15.96 13.42 -3.00
N ASP A 89 -16.50 14.55 -3.45
CA ASP A 89 -15.90 15.31 -4.53
C ASP A 89 -14.43 15.62 -4.20
N LYS A 90 -14.13 16.07 -2.97
CA LYS A 90 -12.74 16.27 -2.53
C LYS A 90 -11.95 14.97 -2.47
N PHE A 91 -12.55 13.89 -1.98
CA PHE A 91 -11.91 12.59 -1.81
C PHE A 91 -11.44 11.99 -3.14
N PHE A 92 -12.25 12.07 -4.20
CA PHE A 92 -11.87 11.60 -5.53
C PHE A 92 -11.04 12.64 -6.30
N GLN A 93 -11.44 13.92 -6.27
CA GLN A 93 -10.84 14.96 -7.10
C GLN A 93 -9.37 15.23 -6.72
N GLN A 94 -9.01 15.21 -5.43
CA GLN A 94 -7.65 15.51 -5.02
C GLN A 94 -6.61 14.49 -5.58
N PRO A 95 -6.80 13.16 -5.41
CA PRO A 95 -5.96 12.17 -6.08
C PRO A 95 -5.98 12.26 -7.61
N MET A 96 -7.14 12.52 -8.23
CA MET A 96 -7.21 12.69 -9.69
C MET A 96 -6.40 13.90 -10.18
N LYS A 97 -6.40 15.00 -9.43
CA LYS A 97 -5.58 16.19 -9.72
C LYS A 97 -4.09 15.90 -9.59
N LEU A 98 -3.68 15.11 -8.59
CA LEU A 98 -2.31 14.63 -8.48
C LEU A 98 -1.93 13.75 -9.68
N LEU A 99 -2.78 12.79 -10.05
CA LEU A 99 -2.56 11.90 -11.19
C LEU A 99 -2.51 12.66 -12.52
N ALA A 100 -3.26 13.75 -12.65
CA ALA A 100 -3.18 14.63 -13.80
C ALA A 100 -1.89 15.45 -13.82
N ASN A 101 -1.48 16.02 -12.68
CA ASN A 101 -0.22 16.76 -12.61
C ASN A 101 0.98 15.86 -12.92
N SER A 102 0.98 14.62 -12.44
CA SER A 102 2.01 13.63 -12.70
C SER A 102 1.98 13.01 -14.10
N GLN A 103 1.05 13.44 -14.97
CA GLN A 103 0.85 12.94 -16.33
C GLN A 103 0.39 11.49 -16.43
N VAL A 104 -0.09 10.88 -15.33
CA VAL A 104 -0.77 9.57 -15.39
C VAL A 104 -2.15 9.71 -16.02
N LEU A 105 -2.81 10.83 -15.75
CA LEU A 105 -4.01 11.29 -16.43
C LEU A 105 -3.70 12.55 -17.24
N LEU A 106 -4.48 12.79 -18.29
CA LEU A 106 -4.62 14.10 -18.91
C LEU A 106 -5.78 14.84 -18.24
N GLU A 107 -5.69 16.17 -18.12
CA GLU A 107 -6.76 17.01 -17.61
C GLU A 107 -7.05 18.16 -18.58
N ARG A 108 -8.34 18.41 -18.84
CA ARG A 108 -8.82 19.63 -19.49
C ARG A 108 -10.03 20.19 -18.74
N LYS A 109 -10.29 21.48 -18.91
CA LYS A 109 -11.52 22.09 -18.38
C LYS A 109 -12.64 22.10 -19.41
N GLN A 110 -13.85 21.83 -18.95
CA GLN A 110 -15.09 22.02 -19.70
C GLN A 110 -16.08 22.76 -18.81
N GLY A 111 -16.16 24.08 -19.00
CA GLY A 111 -16.88 24.96 -18.07
C GLY A 111 -16.27 24.91 -16.66
N SER A 112 -17.08 24.64 -15.66
CA SER A 112 -16.65 24.48 -14.26
C SER A 112 -16.12 23.07 -13.93
N LYS A 113 -16.25 22.10 -14.85
CA LYS A 113 -15.86 20.71 -14.62
C LYS A 113 -14.44 20.43 -15.11
N ASN A 114 -13.71 19.62 -14.35
CA ASN A 114 -12.47 19.01 -14.81
C ASN A 114 -12.81 17.68 -15.50
N ILE A 115 -12.31 17.52 -16.71
CA ILE A 115 -12.44 16.32 -17.52
C ILE A 115 -11.06 15.67 -17.60
N PHE A 116 -11.03 14.37 -17.37
CA PHE A 116 -9.83 13.56 -17.32
C PHE A 116 -9.84 12.49 -18.41
N LYS A 117 -8.65 12.01 -18.77
CA LYS A 117 -8.45 10.84 -19.63
C LYS A 117 -7.23 10.07 -19.14
N VAL A 118 -7.24 8.74 -19.23
CA VAL A 118 -6.03 7.95 -18.94
C VAL A 118 -4.94 8.29 -19.97
N ASN A 119 -3.77 8.72 -19.49
CA ASN A 119 -2.60 8.97 -20.32
C ASN A 119 -1.66 7.76 -20.35
N ASN A 120 -1.45 7.13 -19.18
CA ASN A 120 -0.59 5.97 -19.04
C ASN A 120 -1.27 4.89 -18.18
N LEU A 121 -1.78 3.85 -18.86
CA LEU A 121 -2.52 2.76 -18.20
C LEU A 121 -1.60 1.90 -17.33
N ASP A 122 -0.36 1.64 -17.77
CA ASP A 122 0.57 0.78 -17.03
C ASP A 122 0.99 1.42 -15.69
N ILE A 123 1.24 2.74 -15.68
CA ILE A 123 1.53 3.47 -14.44
C ILE A 123 0.30 3.53 -13.54
N LEU A 124 -0.90 3.72 -14.11
CA LEU A 124 -2.16 3.70 -13.36
C LEU A 124 -2.38 2.32 -12.71
N GLU A 125 -2.18 1.24 -13.45
CA GLU A 125 -2.26 -0.14 -12.96
C GLU A 125 -1.26 -0.38 -11.83
N TYR A 126 0.00 0.06 -12.01
CA TYR A 126 1.02 -0.04 -10.97
C TYR A 126 0.58 0.62 -9.65
N ILE A 127 0.01 1.83 -9.71
CA ILE A 127 -0.49 2.55 -8.53
C ILE A 127 -1.72 1.83 -7.93
N ALA A 128 -2.61 1.33 -8.79
CA ALA A 128 -3.84 0.64 -8.40
C ALA A 128 -3.58 -0.68 -7.65
N ILE A 129 -2.46 -1.34 -7.93
CA ILE A 129 -2.14 -2.68 -7.42
C ILE A 129 -2.01 -2.75 -5.89
N SER A 130 -1.31 -1.80 -5.25
CA SER A 130 -1.08 -1.82 -3.81
C SER A 130 -0.76 -0.44 -3.24
N GLU A 131 -0.99 -0.27 -1.94
CA GLU A 131 -0.63 0.95 -1.21
C GLU A 131 0.88 1.19 -1.21
N LYS A 132 1.68 0.12 -1.27
CA LYS A 132 3.14 0.23 -1.37
C LYS A 132 3.57 0.80 -2.72
N ASN A 133 2.97 0.33 -3.81
CA ASN A 133 3.26 0.87 -5.14
C ASN A 133 2.85 2.34 -5.24
N ALA A 134 1.67 2.68 -4.70
CA ALA A 134 1.23 4.06 -4.60
C ALA A 134 2.18 4.93 -3.75
N LEU A 135 2.71 4.39 -2.65
CA LEU A 135 3.71 5.08 -1.82
C LEU A 135 5.04 5.28 -2.56
N LYS A 136 5.56 4.25 -3.25
CA LYS A 136 6.75 4.37 -4.10
C LYS A 136 6.55 5.44 -5.17
N PHE A 137 5.40 5.43 -5.85
CA PHE A 137 5.04 6.45 -6.82
C PHE A 137 5.02 7.86 -6.20
N LEU A 138 4.33 8.04 -5.07
CA LEU A 138 4.27 9.31 -4.35
C LEU A 138 5.67 9.81 -3.99
N TYR A 139 6.52 8.95 -3.44
CA TYR A 139 7.89 9.32 -3.08
C TYR A 139 8.69 9.82 -4.28
N ARG A 140 8.67 9.08 -5.39
CA ARG A 140 9.39 9.47 -6.62
C ARG A 140 8.85 10.78 -7.21
N TYR A 141 7.52 10.90 -7.27
CA TYR A 141 6.85 12.08 -7.82
C TYR A 141 7.08 13.33 -6.97
N ILE A 142 6.86 13.24 -5.65
CA ILE A 142 7.09 14.34 -4.71
C ILE A 142 8.55 14.80 -4.78
N ARG A 143 9.49 13.87 -4.74
CA ARG A 143 10.91 14.20 -4.82
C ARG A 143 11.24 14.96 -6.11
N LYS A 144 10.74 14.50 -7.27
CA LYS A 144 10.95 15.19 -8.55
C LYS A 144 10.36 16.60 -8.54
N VAL A 145 9.11 16.77 -8.08
CA VAL A 145 8.46 18.09 -7.97
C VAL A 145 9.29 19.06 -7.13
N LEU A 146 9.81 18.61 -5.98
CA LEU A 146 10.63 19.45 -5.11
C LEU A 146 12.00 19.78 -5.71
N GLN A 147 12.59 18.85 -6.48
CA GLN A 147 13.86 19.04 -7.16
C GLN A 147 13.74 20.08 -8.27
N ASP A 148 12.75 19.89 -9.13
CA ASP A 148 12.37 20.80 -10.22
C ASP A 148 12.05 22.20 -9.71
N SER A 149 11.35 22.27 -8.58
CA SER A 149 11.02 23.52 -7.90
C SER A 149 12.18 24.17 -7.12
N GLY A 150 13.34 23.50 -7.05
CA GLY A 150 14.54 24.02 -6.37
C GLY A 150 14.47 24.07 -4.85
N ILE A 151 13.56 23.33 -4.20
CA ILE A 151 13.39 23.32 -2.73
C ILE A 151 13.73 21.99 -2.06
N TYR A 152 14.08 20.95 -2.83
CA TYR A 152 14.41 19.64 -2.27
C TYR A 152 15.60 19.65 -1.32
N TYR A 153 16.59 20.53 -1.55
CA TYR A 153 17.78 20.67 -0.71
C TYR A 153 17.43 20.94 0.76
N ASP A 154 16.36 21.68 1.03
CA ASP A 154 15.90 21.95 2.40
C ASP A 154 15.38 20.68 3.10
N PHE A 155 14.70 19.81 2.35
CA PHE A 155 14.25 18.51 2.86
C PHE A 155 15.42 17.57 3.12
N GLU A 156 16.39 17.50 2.19
CA GLU A 156 17.59 16.68 2.39
C GLU A 156 18.38 17.12 3.62
N ASN A 157 18.59 18.43 3.80
CA ASN A 157 19.26 18.97 4.98
C ASN A 157 18.54 18.61 6.27
N PHE A 158 17.20 18.71 6.29
CA PHE A 158 16.41 18.31 7.44
C PHE A 158 16.67 16.84 7.77
N PHE A 159 16.50 15.91 6.81
CA PHE A 159 16.70 14.47 7.05
C PHE A 159 18.13 14.14 7.48
N GLN A 160 19.14 14.79 6.92
CA GLN A 160 20.53 14.61 7.33
C GLN A 160 20.79 15.13 8.75
N SER A 161 20.22 16.28 9.11
CA SER A 161 20.41 16.89 10.43
C SER A 161 19.82 16.04 11.56
N GLN A 162 18.77 15.25 11.29
CA GLN A 162 18.13 14.43 12.32
C GLN A 162 19.09 13.39 12.88
N LYS A 163 19.98 12.82 12.05
CA LYS A 163 20.99 11.83 12.46
C LYS A 163 21.88 12.35 13.61
N ASN A 164 22.11 13.65 13.63
CA ASN A 164 22.94 14.34 14.64
C ASN A 164 22.11 14.99 15.77
N ALA A 165 20.78 14.87 15.72
CA ALA A 165 19.85 15.45 16.68
C ALA A 165 19.08 14.39 17.49
N ILE A 166 19.36 13.10 17.25
CA ILE A 166 18.77 11.96 17.99
C ILE A 166 19.14 12.13 19.47
N GLY A 167 18.19 12.59 20.28
CA GLY A 167 18.39 12.88 21.71
C GLY A 167 18.15 14.33 22.13
N ASN A 168 18.02 15.28 21.19
CA ASN A 168 17.64 16.66 21.49
C ASN A 168 16.37 17.05 20.72
N LYS A 169 15.22 16.85 21.37
CA LYS A 169 13.90 17.12 20.77
C LYS A 169 13.71 18.58 20.39
N ASP A 170 14.24 19.53 21.17
CA ASP A 170 14.10 20.97 20.88
C ASP A 170 14.86 21.37 19.61
N LYS A 171 16.09 20.86 19.44
CA LYS A 171 16.88 21.08 18.23
C LYS A 171 16.19 20.48 17.00
N LEU A 172 15.65 19.27 17.13
CA LEU A 172 14.91 18.61 16.06
C LEU A 172 13.64 19.41 15.69
N GLN A 173 12.88 19.88 16.68
CA GLN A 173 11.70 20.72 16.48
C GLN A 173 12.05 22.07 15.82
N PHE A 174 13.20 22.66 16.16
CA PHE A 174 13.71 23.88 15.53
C PHE A 174 14.01 23.68 14.04
N GLU A 175 14.76 22.64 13.67
CA GLU A 175 15.06 22.34 12.26
C GLU A 175 13.78 21.99 11.47
N TYR A 176 12.87 21.26 12.09
CA TYR A 176 11.54 20.98 11.52
C TYR A 176 10.76 22.26 11.23
N ASN A 177 10.71 23.20 12.19
CA ASN A 177 10.00 24.47 12.02
C ASN A 177 10.61 25.31 10.89
N LYS A 178 11.94 25.29 10.75
CA LYS A 178 12.66 25.95 9.66
C LYS A 178 12.27 25.39 8.29
N LEU A 179 12.24 24.06 8.14
CA LEU A 179 11.79 23.41 6.90
C LEU A 179 10.32 23.74 6.60
N LYS A 180 9.45 23.61 7.61
CA LYS A 180 8.02 23.92 7.48
C LYS A 180 7.80 25.36 7.00
N GLN A 181 8.49 26.33 7.59
CA GLN A 181 8.36 27.73 7.20
C GLN A 181 8.84 27.95 5.76
N LYS A 182 9.98 27.38 5.36
CA LYS A 182 10.46 27.45 3.98
C LYS A 182 9.45 26.90 2.97
N PHE A 183 8.81 25.77 3.30
CA PHE A 183 7.77 25.21 2.45
C PHE A 183 6.53 26.12 2.35
N TYR A 184 6.14 26.75 3.47
CA TYR A 184 5.00 27.68 3.50
C TYR A 184 5.30 28.93 2.66
N ASP A 185 6.46 29.55 2.86
CA ASP A 185 6.89 30.73 2.12
C ASP A 185 6.98 30.44 0.62
N PHE A 186 7.53 29.28 0.25
CA PHE A 186 7.55 28.82 -1.14
C PHE A 186 6.13 28.69 -1.70
N THR A 187 5.24 27.99 -1.00
CA THR A 187 3.85 27.77 -1.43
C THR A 187 3.10 29.09 -1.59
N HIS A 188 3.28 30.01 -0.65
CA HIS A 188 2.69 31.35 -0.69
C HIS A 188 3.27 32.21 -1.80
N SER A 189 4.54 32.05 -2.14
CA SER A 189 5.17 32.87 -3.19
C SER A 189 4.71 32.43 -4.58
N TYR A 190 4.68 31.11 -4.82
CA TYR A 190 4.53 30.57 -6.18
C TYR A 190 3.15 30.00 -6.50
N THR A 191 2.22 29.94 -5.54
CA THR A 191 0.87 29.40 -5.78
C THR A 191 -0.24 30.35 -5.31
N LYS A 192 -1.49 29.99 -5.63
CA LYS A 192 -2.70 30.69 -5.15
C LYS A 192 -3.05 30.37 -3.69
N ILE A 193 -2.39 29.40 -3.06
CA ILE A 193 -2.63 29.05 -1.67
C ILE A 193 -1.96 30.11 -0.78
N LYS A 194 -2.73 30.71 0.13
CA LYS A 194 -2.27 31.77 1.05
C LYS A 194 -2.62 31.49 2.53
N LYS A 195 -3.21 30.33 2.81
CA LYS A 195 -3.67 29.95 4.16
C LYS A 195 -2.75 28.89 4.74
N ASP A 196 -2.11 29.19 5.87
CA ASP A 196 -1.19 28.29 6.58
C ASP A 196 -1.79 26.91 6.89
N LEU A 197 -3.08 26.86 7.24
CA LEU A 197 -3.77 25.60 7.52
C LEU A 197 -3.77 24.67 6.29
N GLU A 198 -3.93 25.24 5.11
CA GLU A 198 -3.91 24.50 3.84
C GLU A 198 -2.49 24.07 3.47
N CYS A 199 -1.51 24.97 3.61
CA CYS A 199 -0.09 24.66 3.46
C CYS A 199 0.35 23.52 4.38
N GLY A 200 -0.09 23.52 5.65
CA GLY A 200 0.23 22.47 6.61
C GLY A 200 -0.33 21.10 6.22
N ARG A 201 -1.56 21.06 5.71
CA ARG A 201 -2.19 19.81 5.23
C ARG A 201 -1.44 19.22 4.04
N ILE A 202 -0.99 20.07 3.12
CA ILE A 202 -0.16 19.66 1.98
C ILE A 202 1.21 19.20 2.48
N PHE A 203 1.86 19.98 3.35
CA PHE A 203 3.19 19.68 3.89
C PHE A 203 3.26 18.31 4.53
N THR A 204 2.25 17.90 5.31
CA THR A 204 2.17 16.54 5.88
C THR A 204 2.22 15.44 4.80
N LYS A 205 1.55 15.66 3.66
CA LYS A 205 1.52 14.70 2.54
C LYS A 205 2.77 14.73 1.68
N VAL A 206 3.63 15.73 1.86
CA VAL A 206 4.93 15.85 1.22
C VAL A 206 6.02 15.24 2.09
N ILE A 207 6.14 15.69 3.35
CA ILE A 207 7.26 15.32 4.22
C ILE A 207 7.19 13.87 4.71
N ASN A 208 6.00 13.35 5.05
CA ASN A 208 5.91 12.02 5.65
C ASN A 208 6.26 10.88 4.67
N PRO A 209 5.81 10.89 3.39
CA PRO A 209 6.28 9.91 2.42
C PRO A 209 7.80 9.94 2.23
N LEU A 210 8.41 11.13 2.18
CA LEU A 210 9.87 11.25 2.11
C LEU A 210 10.53 10.68 3.38
N ALA A 211 10.04 11.06 4.56
CA ALA A 211 10.59 10.64 5.85
C ALA A 211 10.59 9.11 6.02
N TYR A 212 9.54 8.42 5.56
CA TYR A 212 9.48 6.95 5.56
C TYR A 212 10.67 6.32 4.81
N PHE A 213 10.96 6.77 3.58
CA PHE A 213 12.08 6.24 2.79
C PHE A 213 13.46 6.65 3.35
N HIS A 214 13.52 7.72 4.14
CA HIS A 214 14.74 8.14 4.83
C HIS A 214 14.91 7.50 6.23
N ASN A 215 13.97 6.65 6.68
CA ASN A 215 13.90 6.14 8.05
C ASN A 215 14.03 7.27 9.09
N ALA A 216 13.24 8.33 8.89
CA ALA A 216 13.38 9.61 9.58
C ALA A 216 12.08 10.04 10.27
N PHE A 217 12.20 11.00 11.18
CA PHE A 217 11.07 11.73 11.75
C PHE A 217 10.42 12.62 10.67
N GLY A 218 9.10 12.76 10.75
CA GLY A 218 8.28 13.58 9.85
C GLY A 218 7.46 14.59 10.64
N THR A 219 6.15 14.65 10.35
CA THR A 219 5.21 15.50 11.08
C THR A 219 4.00 14.75 11.64
N GLU A 220 3.61 15.13 12.85
CA GLU A 220 2.38 14.73 13.53
C GLU A 220 1.77 15.94 14.23
N GLY A 221 0.48 16.23 13.99
CA GLY A 221 -0.20 17.38 14.62
C GLY A 221 0.41 18.76 14.30
N GLY A 222 1.26 18.86 13.27
CA GLY A 222 1.98 20.09 12.92
C GLY A 222 3.31 20.29 13.64
N TYR A 223 3.73 19.34 14.48
CA TYR A 223 5.02 19.23 15.15
C TYR A 223 5.86 18.12 14.52
N VAL A 224 7.12 17.97 14.96
CA VAL A 224 7.90 16.79 14.58
C VAL A 224 7.24 15.54 15.17
N SER A 225 7.25 14.43 14.42
CA SER A 225 6.68 13.17 14.91
C SER A 225 7.39 12.67 16.16
N SER A 226 6.66 11.93 16.99
CA SER A 226 7.19 11.35 18.23
C SER A 226 8.21 10.22 17.97
N ASP A 227 8.07 9.54 16.83
CA ASP A 227 8.92 8.45 16.34
C ASP A 227 9.17 8.60 14.83
N VAL A 228 10.00 7.73 14.26
CA VAL A 228 10.20 7.62 12.80
C VAL A 228 8.88 7.29 12.10
N ILE A 229 8.70 7.83 10.89
CA ILE A 229 7.47 7.58 10.14
C ILE A 229 7.44 6.14 9.65
N THR A 230 6.43 5.39 10.09
CA THR A 230 6.15 4.02 9.63
C THR A 230 5.08 4.01 8.53
N PHE A 231 4.96 2.88 7.83
CA PHE A 231 4.03 2.73 6.71
C PHE A 231 2.56 2.98 7.11
N ASP A 232 2.15 2.50 8.29
CA ASP A 232 0.78 2.64 8.80
C ASP A 232 0.39 4.09 9.12
N VAL A 233 1.35 4.91 9.58
CA VAL A 233 1.12 6.33 9.90
C VAL A 233 0.75 7.14 8.65
N LEU A 234 1.11 6.67 7.46
CA LEU A 234 0.82 7.31 6.17
C LEU A 234 -0.61 7.08 5.68
N MET A 235 -1.28 6.03 6.15
CA MET A 235 -2.59 5.61 5.67
C MET A 235 -3.70 6.53 6.15
N TYR A 236 -4.72 6.73 5.32
CA TYR A 236 -5.95 7.42 5.70
C TYR A 236 -6.80 6.54 6.63
N ASN A 237 -6.93 5.26 6.27
CA ASN A 237 -7.58 4.25 7.11
C ASN A 237 -6.53 3.52 7.94
N ARG A 238 -6.38 3.90 9.21
CA ARG A 238 -5.53 3.12 10.13
C ARG A 238 -6.25 1.84 10.53
N ASN A 239 -5.52 0.72 10.51
CA ASN A 239 -6.07 -0.58 10.91
C ASN A 239 -6.29 -0.61 12.42
N ASN A 240 -7.54 -0.79 12.86
CA ASN A 240 -7.89 -0.93 14.28
C ASN A 240 -7.13 -2.06 14.99
N PHE A 241 -6.77 -3.14 14.28
CA PHE A 241 -6.08 -4.30 14.87
C PHE A 241 -4.77 -3.91 15.57
N ARG A 242 -4.02 -2.96 15.01
CA ARG A 242 -2.77 -2.51 15.65
C ARG A 242 -3.03 -1.86 17.00
N ASP A 243 -4.00 -0.95 17.06
CA ASP A 243 -4.34 -0.23 18.28
C ASP A 243 -4.93 -1.17 19.33
N VAL A 244 -5.69 -2.18 18.90
CA VAL A 244 -6.21 -3.24 19.77
C VAL A 244 -5.06 -4.05 20.36
N TYR A 245 -4.21 -4.65 19.52
CA TYR A 245 -3.21 -5.60 20.00
C TYR A 245 -1.96 -4.96 20.61
N ALA A 246 -1.80 -3.63 20.52
CA ALA A 246 -0.69 -2.91 21.13
C ALA A 246 -0.55 -3.18 22.64
N ASN A 247 -1.66 -3.45 23.33
CA ASN A 247 -1.69 -3.74 24.76
C ASN A 247 -1.97 -5.23 25.09
N LYS A 248 -1.88 -6.14 24.10
CA LYS A 248 -2.10 -7.58 24.31
C LYS A 248 -1.02 -8.15 25.24
N PRO A 249 -1.35 -8.73 26.40
CA PRO A 249 -0.39 -9.42 27.25
C PRO A 249 0.25 -10.62 26.53
N LYS A 250 1.52 -10.90 26.83
CA LYS A 250 2.18 -12.14 26.37
C LYS A 250 1.46 -13.36 26.98
N GLY A 251 1.24 -14.39 26.16
CA GLY A 251 0.55 -15.63 26.56
C GLY A 251 -0.98 -15.61 26.41
N ILE A 252 -1.58 -14.49 26.00
CA ILE A 252 -2.97 -14.44 25.56
C ILE A 252 -3.04 -14.51 24.04
N THR A 253 -3.91 -15.39 23.53
CA THR A 253 -4.13 -15.56 22.09
C THR A 253 -4.80 -14.32 21.50
N ARG A 254 -4.48 -13.97 20.25
CA ARG A 254 -5.12 -12.82 19.57
C ARG A 254 -6.64 -12.94 19.52
N LYS A 255 -7.16 -14.17 19.34
CA LYS A 255 -8.61 -14.46 19.30
C LYS A 255 -9.30 -14.19 20.64
N VAL A 256 -8.70 -14.63 21.75
CA VAL A 256 -9.25 -14.37 23.09
C VAL A 256 -9.25 -12.87 23.36
N TYR A 257 -8.13 -12.20 23.10
CA TYR A 257 -8.01 -10.77 23.34
C TYR A 257 -9.02 -9.93 22.54
N ALA A 258 -9.21 -10.24 21.25
CA ALA A 258 -10.15 -9.54 20.38
C ALA A 258 -11.63 -9.70 20.84
N SER A 259 -11.98 -10.86 21.41
CA SER A 259 -13.33 -11.12 21.92
C SER A 259 -13.68 -10.25 23.14
N GLU A 260 -12.68 -9.93 23.97
CA GLU A 260 -12.86 -9.12 25.19
C GLU A 260 -12.87 -7.61 24.89
N HIS A 261 -12.18 -7.17 23.82
CA HIS A 261 -11.95 -5.75 23.53
C HIS A 261 -12.84 -5.17 22.40
N HIS A 262 -13.89 -5.87 21.99
CA HIS A 262 -14.93 -5.41 21.04
C HIS A 262 -14.35 -4.77 19.76
N VAL A 263 -13.57 -5.55 19.02
CA VAL A 263 -13.00 -5.09 17.74
C VAL A 263 -14.08 -5.05 16.67
N GLU A 264 -14.53 -3.85 16.29
CA GLU A 264 -15.39 -3.69 15.12
C GLU A 264 -14.54 -3.85 13.84
N VAL A 265 -14.44 -5.08 13.35
CA VAL A 265 -13.75 -5.42 12.11
C VAL A 265 -14.57 -4.94 10.91
N ASN A 266 -13.99 -4.07 10.08
CA ASN A 266 -14.60 -3.73 8.80
C ASN A 266 -14.35 -4.87 7.79
N GLU A 267 -15.16 -5.93 7.87
CA GLU A 267 -15.02 -7.13 7.01
C GLU A 267 -14.91 -6.75 5.53
N LYS A 268 -15.76 -5.84 5.05
CA LYS A 268 -15.75 -5.43 3.64
C LYS A 268 -14.44 -4.77 3.20
N TYR A 269 -13.77 -4.04 4.10
CA TYR A 269 -12.44 -3.49 3.82
C TYR A 269 -11.40 -4.61 3.65
N TYR A 270 -11.40 -5.61 4.53
CA TYR A 270 -10.49 -6.76 4.42
C TYR A 270 -10.80 -7.61 3.19
N ASP A 271 -12.06 -7.73 2.81
CA ASP A 271 -12.49 -8.41 1.58
C ASP A 271 -11.93 -7.73 0.33
N TYR A 272 -12.05 -6.41 0.26
CA TYR A 272 -11.47 -5.60 -0.81
C TYR A 272 -9.95 -5.75 -0.86
N GLN A 273 -9.28 -5.58 0.28
CA GLN A 273 -7.82 -5.69 0.37
C GLN A 273 -7.31 -7.09 0.00
N SER A 274 -8.01 -8.13 0.44
CA SER A 274 -7.68 -9.51 0.09
C SER A 274 -7.86 -9.77 -1.41
N SER A 275 -8.97 -9.32 -2.00
CA SER A 275 -9.25 -9.49 -3.43
C SER A 275 -8.20 -8.79 -4.29
N LYS A 276 -7.81 -7.58 -3.87
CA LYS A 276 -6.74 -6.79 -4.49
C LYS A 276 -5.38 -7.47 -4.40
N ALA A 277 -4.99 -7.96 -3.21
CA ALA A 277 -3.73 -8.69 -3.01
C ALA A 277 -3.68 -9.98 -3.85
N LYS A 278 -4.79 -10.73 -3.96
CA LYS A 278 -4.88 -11.89 -4.84
C LYS A 278 -4.69 -11.53 -6.31
N ARG A 279 -5.37 -10.47 -6.78
CA ARG A 279 -5.21 -9.97 -8.15
C ARG A 279 -3.74 -9.63 -8.44
N PHE A 280 -3.09 -8.92 -7.51
CA PHE A 280 -1.67 -8.58 -7.64
C PHE A 280 -0.78 -9.82 -7.73
N LEU A 281 -0.91 -10.78 -6.81
CA LEU A 281 -0.08 -11.98 -6.84
C LEU A 281 -0.30 -12.79 -8.12
N LYS A 282 -1.54 -12.88 -8.60
CA LYS A 282 -1.86 -13.54 -9.88
C LYS A 282 -1.13 -12.89 -11.05
N MET A 283 -1.23 -11.56 -11.18
CA MET A 283 -0.54 -10.81 -12.23
C MET A 283 0.99 -10.97 -12.14
N PHE A 284 1.55 -10.95 -10.92
CA PHE A 284 2.97 -11.19 -10.72
C PHE A 284 3.38 -12.59 -11.19
N ASN A 285 2.61 -13.60 -10.80
CA ASN A 285 2.88 -14.98 -11.15
C ASN A 285 2.82 -15.21 -12.67
N GLU A 286 1.80 -14.68 -13.33
CA GLU A 286 1.64 -14.76 -14.79
C GLU A 286 2.82 -14.13 -15.53
N GLN A 287 3.27 -12.95 -15.09
CA GLN A 287 4.29 -12.17 -15.80
C GLN A 287 5.72 -12.62 -15.53
N TYR A 288 6.06 -12.99 -14.29
CA TYR A 288 7.44 -13.31 -13.90
C TYR A 288 7.71 -14.80 -13.72
N ARG A 289 6.66 -15.59 -13.43
CA ARG A 289 6.77 -17.03 -13.16
C ARG A 289 5.99 -17.87 -14.17
N LYS A 290 5.57 -17.28 -15.28
CA LYS A 290 4.87 -17.96 -16.39
C LYS A 290 3.57 -18.64 -15.95
N GLY A 291 2.96 -18.17 -14.85
CA GLY A 291 1.70 -18.70 -14.34
C GLY A 291 1.75 -20.12 -13.80
N ILE A 292 2.93 -20.65 -13.46
CA ILE A 292 3.08 -21.98 -12.84
C ILE A 292 2.79 -21.91 -11.33
N THR A 293 2.61 -23.06 -10.70
CA THR A 293 2.39 -23.14 -9.25
C THR A 293 3.60 -22.68 -8.44
N GLU A 294 3.33 -22.04 -7.30
CA GLU A 294 4.37 -21.70 -6.31
C GLU A 294 4.75 -22.91 -5.44
N HIS A 295 3.92 -23.96 -5.39
CA HIS A 295 4.24 -25.25 -4.79
C HIS A 295 4.69 -26.23 -5.87
N LEU A 296 6.00 -26.28 -6.11
CA LEU A 296 6.61 -26.97 -7.25
C LEU A 296 6.58 -28.49 -7.03
N GLU A 297 5.68 -29.17 -7.74
CA GLU A 297 5.61 -30.63 -7.83
C GLU A 297 5.63 -31.04 -9.29
N GLU A 298 6.45 -32.04 -9.66
CA GLU A 298 6.65 -32.44 -11.06
C GLU A 298 5.33 -32.72 -11.81
N ALA A 299 4.35 -33.31 -11.12
CA ALA A 299 3.03 -33.63 -11.65
C ALA A 299 2.21 -32.41 -12.08
N HIS A 300 2.52 -31.22 -11.53
CA HIS A 300 1.71 -30.00 -11.66
C HIS A 300 2.41 -28.85 -12.36
N LEU A 301 3.67 -29.01 -12.79
CA LEU A 301 4.43 -27.95 -13.47
C LEU A 301 3.86 -27.54 -14.84
N LYS A 302 3.02 -28.38 -15.44
CA LYS A 302 2.36 -28.11 -16.73
C LYS A 302 0.95 -27.53 -16.58
N ASP A 303 0.42 -27.51 -15.36
CA ASP A 303 -0.92 -27.01 -15.06
C ASP A 303 -0.85 -25.51 -14.76
N ALA A 304 -1.84 -24.75 -15.22
CA ALA A 304 -1.91 -23.32 -14.93
C ALA A 304 -2.32 -23.06 -13.47
N ALA A 305 -1.54 -22.24 -12.75
CA ALA A 305 -1.83 -21.84 -11.38
C ALA A 305 -2.78 -20.63 -11.35
N ILE A 306 -4.06 -20.90 -11.62
CA ILE A 306 -5.10 -19.86 -11.72
C ILE A 306 -5.74 -19.50 -10.37
N HIS A 307 -5.43 -20.23 -9.29
CA HIS A 307 -5.99 -19.98 -7.96
C HIS A 307 -4.96 -19.33 -7.05
N ILE A 308 -5.34 -18.20 -6.44
CA ILE A 308 -4.57 -17.61 -5.34
C ILE A 308 -5.21 -18.01 -4.02
N HIS A 309 -4.54 -18.93 -3.34
CA HIS A 309 -4.98 -19.56 -2.11
C HIS A 309 -4.44 -18.82 -0.88
N HIS A 310 -5.22 -18.78 0.19
CA HIS A 310 -4.81 -18.28 1.49
C HIS A 310 -4.20 -19.43 2.29
N ILE A 311 -2.91 -19.36 2.63
CA ILE A 311 -2.27 -20.43 3.42
C ILE A 311 -2.91 -20.50 4.82
N PHE A 312 -3.06 -19.35 5.48
CA PHE A 312 -3.92 -19.17 6.65
C PHE A 312 -5.28 -18.60 6.23
N PRO A 313 -6.41 -19.28 6.50
CA PRO A 313 -7.73 -18.89 6.01
C PRO A 313 -8.13 -17.48 6.42
N LYS A 314 -8.62 -16.69 5.46
CA LYS A 314 -9.18 -15.36 5.71
C LYS A 314 -10.25 -15.35 6.81
N ALA A 315 -11.12 -16.37 6.87
CA ALA A 315 -12.18 -16.45 7.87
C ALA A 315 -11.65 -16.55 9.31
N LEU A 316 -10.47 -17.15 9.49
CA LEU A 316 -9.84 -17.32 10.79
C LEU A 316 -8.81 -16.23 11.10
N TYR A 317 -8.22 -15.65 10.05
CA TYR A 317 -7.10 -14.72 10.13
C TYR A 317 -7.33 -13.49 9.22
N PRO A 318 -8.36 -12.66 9.49
CA PRO A 318 -8.67 -11.49 8.67
C PRO A 318 -7.55 -10.45 8.67
N GLU A 319 -6.78 -10.34 9.75
CA GLU A 319 -5.64 -9.42 9.89
C GLU A 319 -4.56 -9.62 8.82
N ILE A 320 -4.26 -10.88 8.47
CA ILE A 320 -3.20 -11.25 7.53
C ILE A 320 -3.74 -11.66 6.15
N CYS A 321 -5.03 -11.43 5.87
CA CYS A 321 -5.67 -11.92 4.64
C CYS A 321 -5.25 -11.19 3.35
N ALA A 322 -4.64 -10.02 3.48
CA ALA A 322 -4.11 -9.21 2.38
C ALA A 322 -2.57 -9.25 2.27
N TYR A 323 -1.90 -9.98 3.16
CA TYR A 323 -0.46 -10.14 3.11
C TYR A 323 -0.13 -11.09 1.96
N LEU A 324 0.73 -10.66 1.04
CA LEU A 324 1.19 -11.50 -0.07
C LEU A 324 1.96 -12.72 0.45
N GLU A 325 2.58 -12.58 1.61
CA GLU A 325 3.28 -13.64 2.35
C GLU A 325 2.32 -14.74 2.84
N ASN A 326 1.01 -14.47 2.94
CA ASN A 326 -0.04 -15.44 3.28
C ASN A 326 -0.80 -15.97 2.04
N LEU A 327 -0.43 -15.53 0.83
CA LEU A 327 -1.09 -15.93 -0.42
C LEU A 327 -0.16 -16.82 -1.23
N ILE A 328 -0.68 -17.86 -1.88
CA ILE A 328 0.11 -18.76 -2.72
C ILE A 328 -0.62 -19.14 -4.01
N ALA A 329 0.08 -19.10 -5.15
CA ALA A 329 -0.47 -19.50 -6.44
C ALA A 329 -0.47 -21.03 -6.59
N LEU A 330 -1.63 -21.62 -6.81
CA LEU A 330 -1.83 -23.06 -6.92
C LEU A 330 -2.63 -23.43 -8.18
N THR A 331 -2.44 -24.66 -8.64
CA THR A 331 -3.31 -25.28 -9.64
C THR A 331 -4.68 -25.59 -9.03
N PRO A 332 -5.74 -25.79 -9.84
CA PRO A 332 -7.04 -26.22 -9.34
C PRO A 332 -6.98 -27.50 -8.50
N THR A 333 -6.17 -28.49 -8.92
CA THR A 333 -5.97 -29.74 -8.20
C THR A 333 -5.32 -29.50 -6.84
N GLN A 334 -4.22 -28.76 -6.78
CA GLN A 334 -3.53 -28.45 -5.53
C GLN A 334 -4.44 -27.67 -4.57
N HIS A 335 -5.27 -26.77 -5.08
CA HIS A 335 -6.20 -26.01 -4.25
C HIS A 335 -7.36 -26.86 -3.72
N PHE A 336 -8.09 -27.55 -4.60
CA PHE A 336 -9.36 -28.20 -4.24
C PHE A 336 -9.24 -29.67 -3.83
N ASN A 337 -8.10 -30.32 -4.02
CA ASN A 337 -7.91 -31.70 -3.58
C ASN A 337 -6.90 -31.82 -2.45
N TYR A 338 -5.84 -31.00 -2.46
CA TYR A 338 -4.77 -31.11 -1.47
C TYR A 338 -4.93 -30.12 -0.32
N ALA A 339 -5.05 -28.81 -0.61
CA ALA A 339 -5.25 -27.80 0.42
C ALA A 339 -6.63 -27.92 1.10
N HIS A 340 -7.67 -28.19 0.31
CA HIS A 340 -9.04 -28.41 0.77
C HIS A 340 -9.52 -29.82 0.38
N PRO A 341 -9.27 -30.86 1.19
CA PRO A 341 -9.63 -32.23 0.84
C PRO A 341 -11.10 -32.37 0.39
N ASN A 342 -11.30 -33.03 -0.75
CA ASN A 342 -12.63 -33.21 -1.38
C ASN A 342 -13.37 -31.91 -1.70
N GLY A 343 -12.65 -30.81 -2.00
CA GLY A 343 -13.22 -29.52 -2.35
C GLY A 343 -13.88 -28.78 -1.17
N ARG A 344 -13.67 -29.24 0.07
CA ARG A 344 -14.28 -28.63 1.26
C ARG A 344 -13.50 -27.38 1.67
N THR A 345 -13.84 -26.24 1.08
CA THR A 345 -13.12 -24.97 1.30
C THR A 345 -13.18 -24.41 2.72
N GLN A 346 -13.95 -25.04 3.61
CA GLN A 346 -14.01 -24.71 5.05
C GLN A 346 -12.99 -25.49 5.88
N GLU A 347 -12.41 -26.55 5.33
CA GLU A 347 -11.42 -27.42 5.99
C GLU A 347 -10.04 -27.17 5.37
N ILE A 348 -8.97 -27.19 6.18
CA ILE A 348 -7.59 -27.16 5.68
C ILE A 348 -6.91 -28.48 5.99
N ASN A 349 -6.18 -29.00 5.00
CA ASN A 349 -5.21 -30.06 5.25
C ASN A 349 -3.96 -29.47 5.92
N VAL A 350 -3.77 -29.79 7.21
CA VAL A 350 -2.68 -29.28 8.06
C VAL A 350 -1.30 -29.69 7.51
N GLU A 351 -1.15 -30.92 7.03
CA GLU A 351 0.11 -31.39 6.45
C GLU A 351 0.45 -30.62 5.17
N TYR A 352 -0.55 -30.41 4.31
CA TYR A 352 -0.36 -29.66 3.08
C TYR A 352 -0.11 -28.16 3.36
N GLN A 353 -0.78 -27.58 4.37
CA GLN A 353 -0.54 -26.21 4.81
C GLN A 353 0.92 -25.98 5.21
N LYS A 354 1.54 -26.93 5.93
CA LYS A 354 2.98 -26.91 6.24
C LYS A 354 3.82 -26.83 4.97
N LEU A 355 3.54 -27.70 3.98
CA LEU A 355 4.26 -27.71 2.70
C LEU A 355 4.13 -26.38 1.96
N LEU A 356 2.94 -25.78 1.96
CA LEU A 356 2.70 -24.48 1.35
C LEU A 356 3.49 -23.36 2.04
N LEU A 357 3.60 -23.36 3.38
CA LEU A 357 4.43 -22.40 4.10
C LEU A 357 5.92 -22.53 3.75
N LEU A 358 6.43 -23.76 3.62
CA LEU A 358 7.81 -24.00 3.21
C LEU A 358 8.06 -23.53 1.78
N SER A 359 7.19 -23.89 0.83
CA SER A 359 7.28 -23.37 -0.54
C SER A 359 7.16 -21.86 -0.59
N LYS A 360 6.32 -21.27 0.26
CA LYS A 360 6.19 -19.81 0.33
C LYS A 360 7.47 -19.15 0.82
N ALA A 361 8.14 -19.74 1.82
CA ALA A 361 9.44 -19.27 2.29
C ALA A 361 10.47 -19.23 1.14
N ASP A 362 10.54 -20.28 0.32
CA ASP A 362 11.41 -20.33 -0.84
C ASP A 362 11.06 -19.27 -1.89
N ARG A 363 9.77 -19.08 -2.20
CA ARG A 363 9.32 -18.07 -3.17
C ARG A 363 9.58 -16.64 -2.69
N ILE A 364 9.51 -16.40 -1.38
CA ILE A 364 9.84 -15.10 -0.78
C ILE A 364 11.34 -14.86 -0.88
N LYS A 365 12.16 -15.85 -0.50
CA LYS A 365 13.62 -15.78 -0.60
C LYS A 365 14.06 -15.46 -2.04
N GLU A 366 13.56 -16.22 -3.01
CA GLU A 366 13.82 -16.01 -4.44
C GLU A 366 13.53 -14.56 -4.85
N ASN A 367 12.33 -14.04 -4.56
CA ASN A 367 11.97 -12.67 -4.95
C ASN A 367 12.85 -11.61 -4.28
N LEU A 368 13.21 -11.80 -3.01
CA LEU A 368 14.08 -10.87 -2.30
C LEU A 368 15.49 -10.86 -2.91
N GLU A 369 16.04 -12.03 -3.23
CA GLU A 369 17.35 -12.20 -3.87
C GLU A 369 17.36 -11.67 -5.31
N ASP A 370 16.35 -12.00 -6.13
CA ASP A 370 16.26 -11.56 -7.52
C ASP A 370 16.03 -10.05 -7.65
N SER A 371 15.33 -9.45 -6.68
CA SER A 371 15.04 -8.01 -6.70
C SER A 371 16.27 -7.12 -6.62
N TYR A 372 17.41 -7.63 -6.12
CA TYR A 372 18.68 -6.90 -6.15
C TYR A 372 19.19 -6.63 -7.57
N THR A 373 18.70 -7.39 -8.56
CA THR A 373 19.08 -7.19 -9.98
C THR A 373 18.20 -6.17 -10.70
N GLU A 374 17.18 -5.61 -10.03
CA GLU A 374 16.17 -4.68 -10.57
C GLU A 374 15.36 -5.22 -11.78
N LYS A 375 15.54 -6.50 -12.15
CA LYS A 375 14.79 -7.18 -13.21
C LYS A 375 13.40 -7.62 -12.77
N VAL A 376 13.23 -7.87 -11.48
CA VAL A 376 12.00 -8.36 -10.86
C VAL A 376 11.60 -7.41 -9.75
N GLU A 377 10.31 -7.04 -9.72
CA GLU A 377 9.77 -6.19 -8.67
C GLU A 377 9.84 -6.90 -7.31
N ARG A 378 10.32 -6.20 -6.28
CA ARG A 378 10.30 -6.69 -4.90
C ARG A 378 8.87 -6.58 -4.36
N ILE A 379 8.18 -7.72 -4.23
CA ILE A 379 6.79 -7.76 -3.78
C ILE A 379 6.64 -8.22 -2.33
N TYR A 380 7.61 -8.97 -1.80
CA TYR A 380 7.57 -9.48 -0.43
C TYR A 380 8.50 -8.71 0.53
N GLU A 381 8.22 -8.85 1.83
CA GLU A 381 9.07 -8.40 2.92
C GLU A 381 9.26 -9.51 3.96
N PHE A 382 10.52 -9.81 4.29
CA PHE A 382 10.84 -10.83 5.29
C PHE A 382 10.14 -10.61 6.64
N PRO A 383 10.12 -9.40 7.24
CA PRO A 383 9.40 -9.16 8.48
C PRO A 383 7.89 -9.41 8.39
N LYS A 384 7.28 -9.21 7.21
CA LYS A 384 5.86 -9.50 7.00
C LYS A 384 5.58 -10.99 7.00
N PHE A 385 6.51 -11.79 6.50
CA PHE A 385 6.38 -13.25 6.58
C PHE A 385 6.47 -13.72 8.03
N LEU A 386 7.42 -13.18 8.81
CA LEU A 386 7.49 -13.48 10.25
C LEU A 386 6.19 -13.11 10.96
N HIS A 387 5.61 -11.95 10.64
CA HIS A 387 4.33 -11.54 11.21
C HIS A 387 3.17 -12.47 10.80
N VAL A 388 3.12 -12.92 9.53
CA VAL A 388 2.15 -13.92 9.06
C VAL A 388 2.26 -15.22 9.86
N LEU A 389 3.49 -15.69 10.10
CA LEU A 389 3.74 -16.89 10.89
C LEU A 389 3.37 -16.69 12.36
N SER A 390 3.77 -15.57 12.97
CA SER A 390 3.43 -15.19 14.35
C SER A 390 1.93 -15.17 14.59
N VAL A 391 1.17 -14.55 13.69
CA VAL A 391 -0.30 -14.54 13.75
C VAL A 391 -0.89 -15.93 13.51
N GLY A 392 -0.37 -16.67 12.53
CA GLY A 392 -0.87 -18.01 12.16
C GLY A 392 -0.65 -19.06 13.25
N PHE A 393 0.54 -19.03 13.87
CA PHE A 393 0.98 -19.95 14.92
C PHE A 393 0.56 -19.51 16.32
N ASP A 394 0.12 -18.25 16.46
CA ASP A 394 -0.12 -17.59 17.74
C ASP A 394 1.13 -17.59 18.64
N ASP A 395 2.29 -17.34 18.02
CA ASP A 395 3.60 -17.33 18.66
C ASP A 395 4.39 -16.07 18.28
N ASP A 396 4.45 -15.13 19.22
CA ASP A 396 5.10 -13.84 19.04
C ASP A 396 6.65 -13.98 18.96
N GLU A 397 7.23 -15.10 19.41
CA GLU A 397 8.70 -15.30 19.37
C GLU A 397 9.23 -15.49 17.94
N VAL A 398 8.36 -15.84 16.98
CA VAL A 398 8.73 -15.95 15.55
C VAL A 398 9.17 -14.60 14.98
N GLU A 399 8.68 -13.48 15.50
CA GLU A 399 9.09 -12.14 15.06
C GLU A 399 10.52 -11.77 15.50
N ASN A 400 11.10 -12.51 16.45
CA ASN A 400 12.49 -12.32 16.90
C ASN A 400 13.53 -12.99 15.98
N ILE A 401 13.09 -13.75 14.96
CA ILE A 401 13.99 -14.34 13.98
C ILE A 401 14.76 -13.25 13.25
N SER A 402 16.07 -13.42 13.16
CA SER A 402 16.96 -12.46 12.50
C SER A 402 16.58 -12.26 11.04
N ASN A 403 16.67 -11.02 10.57
CA ASN A 403 16.31 -10.66 9.20
C ASN A 403 17.06 -11.53 8.17
N MET A 404 16.34 -12.04 7.17
CA MET A 404 16.82 -12.95 6.12
C MET A 404 17.25 -14.35 6.58
N ASP A 405 17.03 -14.73 7.85
CA ASP A 405 17.32 -16.09 8.34
C ASP A 405 16.19 -17.07 7.99
N PHE A 406 16.13 -17.48 6.71
CA PHE A 406 15.15 -18.45 6.24
C PHE A 406 15.35 -19.86 6.83
N ILE A 407 16.54 -20.18 7.33
CA ILE A 407 16.81 -21.47 7.99
C ILE A 407 16.07 -21.52 9.32
N ALA A 408 16.18 -20.46 10.14
CA ALA A 408 15.41 -20.33 11.37
C ALA A 408 13.90 -20.35 11.10
N VAL A 409 13.44 -19.70 10.02
CA VAL A 409 12.02 -19.74 9.62
C VAL A 409 11.55 -21.15 9.29
N MET A 410 12.31 -21.91 8.47
CA MET A 410 11.97 -23.30 8.16
C MET A 410 11.95 -24.18 9.41
N ASN A 411 12.87 -23.95 10.36
CA ASN A 411 12.88 -24.65 11.63
C ASN A 411 11.65 -24.33 12.48
N ALA A 412 11.26 -23.05 12.56
CA ALA A 412 10.05 -22.63 13.28
C ALA A 412 8.78 -23.27 12.68
N ILE A 413 8.65 -23.29 11.35
CA ILE A 413 7.54 -23.98 10.66
C ILE A 413 7.56 -25.48 11.02
N ASN A 414 8.71 -26.15 10.89
CA ASN A 414 8.80 -27.58 11.20
C ASN A 414 8.44 -27.90 12.65
N LEU A 415 8.92 -27.10 13.60
CA LEU A 415 8.66 -27.28 15.03
C LEU A 415 7.18 -27.08 15.36
N HIS A 416 6.54 -26.05 14.82
CA HIS A 416 5.13 -25.78 15.06
C HIS A 416 4.25 -26.96 14.65
N TYR A 417 4.44 -27.48 13.43
CA TYR A 417 3.62 -28.59 12.93
C TYR A 417 3.98 -29.94 13.56
N ALA A 418 5.21 -30.15 14.03
CA ALA A 418 5.58 -31.35 14.78
C ALA A 418 4.86 -31.44 16.14
N ASN A 419 4.44 -30.31 16.71
CA ASN A 419 3.71 -30.24 17.97
C ASN A 419 2.18 -30.38 17.80
N ILE A 420 1.68 -30.33 16.56
CA ILE A 420 0.24 -30.43 16.22
C ILE A 420 -0.10 -31.82 15.66
N SER A 421 0.89 -32.51 15.07
CA SER A 421 0.78 -33.85 14.49
C SER A 421 0.72 -34.97 15.52
#